data_AF-A0A810N1T4-F1
#
_entry.id   AF-A0A810N1T4-F1
#
_cell.length_a   1.000
_cell.length_b   1.000
_cell.length_c   1.000
_cell.angle_alpha   90.00
_cell.angle_beta   90.00
_cell.angle_gamma   90.00
#
_symmetry.space_group_name_H-M   'P 1'
#
loop_
_entity.id
_entity.type
_entity.pdbx_description
1 polymer ?
#
loop_
_entity_poly.entity_id
_entity_poly.type
_entity_poly.pdbx_seq_one_letter_code
_entity_poly.pdbx_strand_id
1 'polypeptide(L)'
;MLGAQPISLMLAGVLTPPDRSALELFGSLHDATGVLGGFGYAALLSLIAVRLPARGPRPMVDAIAAVGQRSMTCYLAQSVIWAVVFTPFLLDLSDPLTVAGTALLATTTWLITVLLADRMRRTGRRGPFETLVRRVTYRGSER
;
A
#
# COMPACT_ATOMS: atom_id res chain seq x y z
N MET A 1 -15.66 4.53 2.64
CA MET A 1 -14.94 5.55 3.42
C MET A 1 -15.70 6.88 3.36
N LEU A 2 -16.78 7.02 4.12
CA LEU A 2 -17.56 8.26 4.13
C LEU A 2 -16.83 9.40 4.87
N GLY A 3 -15.96 9.08 5.84
CA GLY A 3 -15.16 10.06 6.58
C GLY A 3 -14.04 10.72 5.75
N ALA A 4 -13.73 10.23 4.55
CA ALA A 4 -12.77 10.88 3.64
C ALA A 4 -13.41 11.97 2.77
N GLN A 5 -14.73 11.97 2.61
CA GLN A 5 -15.45 12.90 1.74
C GLN A 5 -15.25 14.38 2.11
N PRO A 6 -15.26 14.79 3.39
CA PRO A 6 -15.01 16.19 3.75
C PRO A 6 -13.62 16.66 3.30
N ILE A 7 -12.59 15.83 3.50
CA ILE A 7 -11.20 16.15 3.13
C ILE A 7 -11.03 16.19 1.61
N SER A 8 -11.63 15.25 0.88
CA SER A 8 -11.61 15.24 -0.59
C SER A 8 -12.28 16.48 -1.18
N LEU A 9 -13.38 16.95 -0.58
CA LEU A 9 -14.08 18.17 -1.02
C LEU A 9 -13.30 19.45 -0.70
N MET A 10 -12.55 19.50 0.41
CA MET A 10 -11.62 20.60 0.70
C MET A 10 -10.46 20.64 -0.30
N LEU A 11 -9.85 19.48 -0.61
CA LEU A 11 -8.77 19.39 -1.60
C LEU A 11 -9.23 19.76 -3.02
N ALA A 12 -10.49 19.50 -3.34
CA ALA A 12 -11.11 19.92 -4.60
C ALA A 12 -11.49 21.41 -4.63
N GLY A 13 -11.31 22.15 -3.53
CA GLY A 13 -11.65 23.57 -3.42
C GLY A 13 -13.16 23.85 -3.28
N VAL A 14 -13.97 22.82 -3.03
CA VAL A 14 -15.44 22.92 -2.95
C VAL A 14 -15.90 23.42 -1.57
N LEU A 15 -15.17 23.07 -0.51
CA LEU A 15 -15.44 23.52 0.85
C LEU A 15 -14.34 24.47 1.33
N THR A 16 -14.71 25.61 1.88
CA THR A 16 -13.77 26.51 2.59
C THR A 16 -13.24 25.81 3.85
N PRO A 17 -11.94 25.91 4.18
CA PRO A 17 -11.38 25.30 5.37
C PRO A 17 -12.13 25.77 6.62
N PRO A 18 -12.78 24.87 7.39
CA PRO A 18 -13.52 25.24 8.58
C PRO A 18 -12.55 25.53 9.76
N ASP A 19 -13.08 26.06 10.86
CA ASP A 19 -12.31 26.35 12.07
C ASP A 19 -11.51 25.14 12.57
N ARG A 20 -10.40 25.42 13.29
CA ARG A 20 -9.43 24.40 13.74
C ARG A 20 -10.06 23.20 14.46
N SER A 21 -11.11 23.43 15.25
CA SER A 21 -11.87 22.39 15.96
C SER A 21 -12.63 21.44 15.02
N ALA A 22 -13.17 21.95 13.91
CA ALA A 22 -13.84 21.13 12.91
C ALA A 22 -12.84 20.25 12.15
N LEU A 23 -11.64 20.76 11.87
CA LEU A 23 -10.56 19.97 11.25
C LEU A 23 -10.11 18.79 12.12
N GLU A 24 -10.00 18.99 13.44
CA GLU A 24 -9.65 17.92 14.39
C GLU A 24 -10.73 16.82 14.43
N LEU A 25 -12.00 17.20 14.43
CA LEU A 25 -13.11 16.27 14.37
C LEU A 25 -13.13 15.48 13.05
N PHE A 26 -12.93 16.16 11.92
CA PHE A 26 -12.90 15.51 10.61
C PHE A 26 -11.70 14.56 10.46
N GLY A 27 -10.52 14.96 10.96
CA GLY A 27 -9.34 14.09 10.98
C GLY A 27 -9.57 12.83 11.81
N SER A 28 -10.12 12.99 13.03
CA SER A 28 -10.42 11.84 13.91
C SER A 28 -11.45 10.89 13.30
N LEU A 29 -12.50 11.43 12.66
CA LEU A 29 -13.50 10.63 11.95
C LEU A 29 -12.91 9.94 10.72
N HIS A 30 -12.03 10.63 9.98
CA HIS A 30 -11.31 10.05 8.84
C HIS A 30 -10.49 8.83 9.28
N ASP A 31 -9.70 8.97 10.35
CA ASP A 31 -8.86 7.89 10.87
C ASP A 31 -9.70 6.72 11.40
N ALA A 32 -10.71 7.01 12.23
CA ALA A 32 -11.57 5.97 12.80
C ALA A 32 -12.33 5.19 11.71
N THR A 33 -12.93 5.90 10.75
CA THR A 33 -13.62 5.25 9.63
C THR A 33 -12.64 4.54 8.69
N GLY A 34 -11.42 5.05 8.55
CA GLY A 34 -10.30 4.45 7.84
C GLY A 34 -9.91 3.08 8.40
N VAL A 35 -9.68 3.01 9.71
CA VAL A 35 -9.31 1.76 10.40
C VAL A 35 -10.46 0.75 10.31
N LEU A 36 -11.67 1.15 10.68
CA LEU A 36 -12.84 0.27 10.66
C LEU A 36 -13.15 -0.24 9.25
N GLY A 37 -13.10 0.64 8.25
CA GLY A 37 -13.30 0.21 6.87
C GLY A 37 -12.15 -0.65 6.34
N GLY A 38 -10.92 -0.48 6.84
CA GLY A 38 -9.80 -1.40 6.57
C GLY A 38 -10.12 -2.83 7.02
N PHE A 39 -10.60 -3.01 8.26
CA PHE A 39 -11.07 -4.31 8.75
C PHE A 39 -12.26 -4.83 7.94
N GLY A 40 -13.21 -3.96 7.58
CA GLY A 40 -14.34 -4.31 6.72
C GLY A 40 -13.90 -4.84 5.35
N TYR A 41 -12.94 -4.17 4.70
CA TYR A 41 -12.36 -4.64 3.43
C TYR A 41 -11.62 -5.97 3.61
N ALA A 42 -10.84 -6.15 4.67
CA ALA A 42 -10.15 -7.42 4.93
C ALA A 42 -11.14 -8.58 5.12
N ALA A 43 -12.21 -8.37 5.88
CA ALA A 43 -13.27 -9.36 6.09
C ALA A 43 -14.01 -9.69 4.78
N LEU A 44 -14.38 -8.65 4.01
CA LEU A 44 -15.04 -8.80 2.71
C LEU A 44 -14.17 -9.57 1.71
N LEU A 45 -12.90 -9.20 1.56
CA LEU A 45 -11.96 -9.87 0.66
C LEU A 45 -11.71 -11.31 1.08
N SER A 46 -11.63 -11.58 2.39
CA SER A 46 -11.51 -12.95 2.92
C SER A 46 -12.76 -13.78 2.61
N LEU A 47 -13.95 -13.22 2.79
CA LEU A 47 -15.21 -13.88 2.44
C LEU A 47 -15.29 -14.15 0.94
N ILE A 48 -14.93 -13.18 0.10
CA ILE A 48 -14.86 -13.35 -1.36
C ILE A 48 -13.88 -14.47 -1.71
N ALA A 49 -12.69 -14.50 -1.10
CA ALA A 49 -11.69 -15.53 -1.34
C ALA A 49 -12.20 -16.94 -1.01
N VAL A 50 -12.93 -17.11 0.10
CA VAL A 50 -13.53 -18.40 0.51
C VAL A 50 -14.66 -18.83 -0.44
N ARG A 51 -15.45 -17.88 -0.96
CA ARG A 51 -16.59 -18.17 -1.85
C ARG A 51 -16.20 -18.36 -3.31
N LEU A 52 -14.95 -18.08 -3.64
CA LEU A 52 -14.46 -18.13 -5.01
C LEU A 52 -14.13 -19.57 -5.41
N PRO A 53 -14.83 -20.16 -6.40
CA PRO A 53 -14.56 -21.53 -6.82
C PRO A 53 -13.12 -21.65 -7.36
N ALA A 54 -12.42 -22.72 -6.99
CA ALA A 54 -11.07 -23.04 -7.46
C ALA A 54 -11.07 -23.60 -8.91
N ARG A 55 -11.82 -22.99 -9.82
CA ARG A 55 -11.95 -23.45 -11.21
C ARG A 55 -11.02 -22.64 -12.12
N GLY A 56 -9.84 -23.20 -12.37
CA GLY A 56 -8.89 -22.73 -13.39
C GLY A 56 -7.86 -21.69 -12.93
N PRO A 57 -6.93 -21.30 -13.83
CA PRO A 57 -5.83 -20.36 -13.53
C PRO A 57 -6.34 -18.95 -13.22
N ARG A 58 -5.73 -18.27 -12.23
CA ARG A 58 -6.19 -16.95 -11.74
C ARG A 58 -5.03 -15.95 -11.66
N PRO A 59 -4.42 -15.58 -12.80
CA PRO A 59 -3.16 -14.86 -12.82
C PRO A 59 -3.18 -13.55 -12.02
N MET A 60 -4.28 -12.81 -12.04
CA MET A 60 -4.41 -11.56 -11.29
C MET A 60 -4.52 -11.77 -9.77
N VAL A 61 -5.32 -12.75 -9.34
CA VAL A 61 -5.46 -13.10 -7.91
C VAL A 61 -4.13 -13.62 -7.39
N ASP A 62 -3.47 -14.48 -8.16
CA ASP A 62 -2.17 -15.03 -7.80
C ASP A 62 -1.09 -13.94 -7.73
N ALA A 63 -1.14 -12.93 -8.61
CA ALA A 63 -0.20 -11.80 -8.61
C ALA A 63 -0.37 -10.95 -7.35
N ILE A 64 -1.60 -10.60 -7.01
CA ILE A 64 -1.91 -9.84 -5.80
C ILE A 64 -1.54 -10.66 -4.55
N ALA A 65 -1.83 -11.95 -4.53
CA ALA A 65 -1.42 -12.84 -3.44
C ALA A 65 0.11 -12.94 -3.31
N ALA A 66 0.84 -12.94 -4.43
CA ALA A 66 2.31 -12.98 -4.43
C ALA A 66 2.94 -11.75 -3.77
N VAL A 67 2.31 -10.56 -3.90
CA VAL A 67 2.69 -9.34 -3.20
C VAL A 67 2.52 -9.52 -1.70
N GLY A 68 1.37 -10.02 -1.24
CA GLY A 68 1.12 -10.28 0.18
C GLY A 68 2.12 -11.28 0.80
N GLN A 69 2.49 -12.33 0.06
CA GLN A 69 3.51 -13.30 0.46
C GLN A 69 4.94 -12.72 0.54
N ARG A 70 5.18 -11.55 -0.06
CA ARG A 70 6.47 -10.86 -0.14
C ARG A 70 6.32 -9.41 0.33
N SER A 71 5.48 -9.21 1.34
CA SER A 71 5.05 -7.88 1.78
C SER A 71 6.21 -7.03 2.28
N MET A 72 7.19 -7.63 2.97
CA MET A 72 8.35 -6.91 3.48
C MET A 72 9.25 -6.41 2.35
N THR A 73 9.52 -7.26 1.34
CA THR A 73 10.27 -6.84 0.14
C THR A 73 9.53 -5.74 -0.60
N CYS A 74 8.23 -5.89 -0.84
CA CYS A 74 7.45 -4.90 -1.57
C CYS A 74 7.40 -3.56 -0.82
N TYR A 75 7.20 -3.61 0.50
CA TYR A 75 7.22 -2.45 1.38
C TYR A 75 8.56 -1.72 1.29
N LEU A 76 9.68 -2.43 1.47
CA LEU A 76 11.01 -1.81 1.42
C LEU A 76 11.35 -1.24 0.05
N ALA A 77 10.98 -1.93 -1.04
CA ALA A 77 11.16 -1.42 -2.39
C ALA A 77 10.39 -0.10 -2.57
N GLN A 78 9.13 -0.05 -2.11
CA GLN A 78 8.31 1.15 -2.16
C GLN A 78 8.89 2.27 -1.27
N SER A 79 9.38 1.96 -0.07
CA SER A 79 10.05 2.95 0.80
C SER A 79 11.30 3.54 0.16
N VAL A 80 12.12 2.73 -0.51
CA VAL A 80 13.30 3.23 -1.25
C VAL A 80 12.87 4.16 -2.38
N ILE A 81 11.83 3.81 -3.13
CA ILE A 81 11.29 4.69 -4.19
C ILE A 81 10.84 6.02 -3.60
N TRP A 82 10.07 6.01 -2.51
CA TRP A 82 9.64 7.24 -1.85
C TRP A 82 10.80 8.07 -1.32
N ALA A 83 11.80 7.43 -0.71
CA ALA A 83 13.01 8.12 -0.28
C ALA A 83 13.72 8.78 -1.47
N VAL A 84 13.92 8.07 -2.58
CA VAL A 84 14.57 8.64 -3.77
C VAL A 84 13.79 9.80 -4.37
N VAL A 85 12.47 9.67 -4.47
CA VAL A 85 11.61 10.69 -5.09
C VAL A 85 11.51 11.95 -4.24
N PHE A 86 11.26 11.81 -2.94
CA PHE A 86 10.86 12.95 -2.10
C PHE A 86 11.95 13.47 -1.17
N THR A 87 13.13 12.84 -1.15
CA THR A 87 14.23 13.37 -0.33
C THR A 87 14.82 14.62 -1.00
N PRO A 88 14.98 15.75 -0.27
CA PRO A 88 15.41 17.02 -0.85
C PRO A 88 16.78 17.01 -1.55
N PHE A 89 17.67 16.10 -1.15
CA PHE A 89 19.00 15.94 -1.75
C PHE A 89 19.06 14.85 -2.83
N LEU A 90 17.92 14.25 -3.20
CA LEU A 90 17.83 13.26 -4.29
C LEU A 90 17.08 13.86 -5.48
N LEU A 91 15.82 13.48 -5.70
CA LEU A 91 15.03 14.02 -6.80
C LEU A 91 14.22 15.26 -6.42
N ASP A 92 13.92 15.45 -5.12
CA ASP A 92 13.15 16.58 -4.58
C ASP A 92 11.84 16.88 -5.35
N LEU A 93 11.13 15.81 -5.72
CA LEU A 93 9.93 15.91 -6.56
C LEU A 93 8.67 16.32 -5.77
N SER A 94 8.81 16.73 -4.50
CA SER A 94 7.68 17.11 -3.63
C SER A 94 6.96 18.38 -4.08
N ASP A 95 7.70 19.40 -4.50
CA ASP A 95 7.12 20.68 -4.95
C ASP A 95 6.49 20.62 -6.36
N PRO A 96 7.11 19.98 -7.38
CA PRO A 96 6.54 19.95 -8.73
C PRO A 96 5.41 18.93 -8.93
N LEU A 97 5.25 17.93 -8.05
CA LEU A 97 4.23 16.91 -8.23
C LEU A 97 2.85 17.37 -7.74
N THR A 98 1.91 17.46 -8.68
CA THR A 98 0.49 17.62 -8.34
C THR A 98 -0.06 16.36 -7.68
N VAL A 99 -1.23 16.46 -7.03
CA VAL A 99 -1.95 15.31 -6.46
C VAL A 99 -2.13 14.18 -7.48
N ALA A 100 -2.44 14.53 -8.74
CA ALA A 100 -2.57 13.57 -9.83
C ALA A 100 -1.22 12.93 -10.21
N GLY A 101 -0.14 13.72 -10.25
CA GLY A 101 1.21 13.21 -10.49
C GLY A 101 1.67 12.23 -9.42
N THR A 102 1.43 12.55 -8.15
CA THR A 102 1.72 11.68 -7.01
C THR A 102 0.90 10.39 -7.06
N ALA A 103 -0.40 10.48 -7.41
CA ALA A 103 -1.25 9.30 -7.57
C ALA A 103 -0.78 8.38 -8.72
N LEU A 104 -0.33 8.97 -9.84
CA LEU A 104 0.23 8.21 -10.95
C LEU A 104 1.52 7.50 -10.53
N LEU A 105 2.44 8.22 -9.88
CA LEU A 105 3.69 7.64 -9.36
C LEU A 105 3.43 6.49 -8.38
N ALA A 106 2.50 6.67 -7.44
CA ALA A 106 2.09 5.64 -6.49
C ALA A 106 1.56 4.40 -7.23
N THR A 107 0.69 4.61 -8.23
CA THR A 107 0.08 3.53 -9.02
C THR A 107 1.14 2.79 -9.84
N THR A 108 2.05 3.49 -10.49
CA THR A 108 3.15 2.90 -11.27
C THR A 108 4.08 2.09 -10.37
N THR A 109 4.44 2.64 -9.20
CA THR A 109 5.26 1.94 -8.20
C THR A 109 4.58 0.66 -7.73
N TRP A 110 3.28 0.74 -7.43
CA TRP A 110 2.49 -0.43 -7.06
C TRP A 110 2.45 -1.48 -8.17
N LEU A 111 2.22 -1.09 -9.43
CA LEU A 111 2.23 -2.03 -10.57
C LEU A 111 3.59 -2.71 -10.74
N ILE A 112 4.69 -1.97 -10.61
CA ILE A 112 6.05 -2.53 -10.68
C ILE A 112 6.26 -3.57 -9.59
N THR A 113 5.88 -3.28 -8.35
CA THR A 113 6.02 -4.24 -7.24
C THR A 113 5.14 -5.48 -7.43
N VAL A 114 3.93 -5.34 -7.96
CA VAL A 114 3.06 -6.47 -8.34
C VAL A 114 3.73 -7.35 -9.40
N LEU A 115 4.29 -6.75 -10.46
CA LEU A 115 4.98 -7.49 -11.52
C LEU A 115 6.23 -8.20 -11.02
N LEU A 116 7.02 -7.55 -10.16
CA LEU A 116 8.19 -8.16 -9.53
C LEU A 116 7.79 -9.34 -8.63
N ALA A 117 6.75 -9.19 -7.81
CA ALA A 117 6.24 -10.26 -6.96
C ALA A 117 5.69 -11.44 -7.78
N ASP A 118 4.96 -11.17 -8.87
CA ASP A 118 4.46 -12.17 -9.81
C ASP A 118 5.61 -12.95 -10.48
N ARG A 119 6.65 -12.25 -10.93
CA ARG A 119 7.88 -12.85 -11.47
C ARG A 119 8.59 -13.74 -10.45
N MET A 120 8.68 -13.29 -9.20
CA MET A 120 9.25 -14.10 -8.11
C MET A 120 8.38 -15.33 -7.81
N ARG A 121 7.06 -15.21 -7.87
CA ARG A 121 6.14 -16.36 -7.74
C ARG A 121 6.41 -17.40 -8.84
N ARG A 122 6.44 -16.97 -10.11
CA ARG A 122 6.65 -17.86 -11.26
C ARG A 122 8.01 -18.57 -11.23
N THR A 123 9.02 -17.95 -10.64
CA THR A 123 10.37 -18.53 -10.48
C THR A 123 10.57 -19.31 -9.18
N GLY A 124 9.53 -19.43 -8.34
CA GLY A 124 9.60 -20.13 -7.05
C GLY A 124 10.47 -19.43 -6.00
N ARG A 125 10.87 -18.17 -6.23
CA ARG A 125 11.78 -17.43 -5.35
C ARG A 125 11.00 -16.69 -4.26
N ARG A 126 11.47 -16.78 -3.01
CA ARG A 126 11.02 -15.89 -1.93
C ARG A 126 11.58 -14.49 -2.14
N GLY A 127 10.94 -13.49 -1.52
CA GLY A 127 11.48 -12.15 -1.54
C GLY A 127 12.85 -12.08 -0.82
N PRO A 128 13.78 -11.25 -1.31
CA PRO A 128 15.13 -11.14 -0.79
C PRO A 128 15.14 -10.76 0.70
N PHE A 129 14.29 -9.81 1.09
CA PHE A 129 14.27 -9.29 2.46
C PHE A 129 13.66 -10.26 3.46
N GLU A 130 12.62 -11.00 3.07
CA GLU A 130 12.06 -12.09 3.87
C GLU A 130 13.11 -13.18 4.12
N THR A 131 13.94 -13.46 3.10
CA THR A 131 15.03 -14.43 3.22
C THR A 131 16.13 -13.93 4.15
N LEU A 132 16.45 -12.62 4.10
CA LEU A 132 17.44 -12.00 4.98
C LEU A 132 17.00 -12.04 6.46
N VAL A 133 15.75 -11.64 6.77
CA VAL A 133 15.22 -11.68 8.13
C VAL A 133 15.25 -13.11 8.67
N ARG A 134 14.77 -14.07 7.89
CA ARG A 134 14.82 -15.49 8.28
C ARG A 134 16.26 -15.92 8.59
N ARG A 135 17.23 -15.54 7.75
CA ARG A 135 18.64 -15.89 7.99
C ARG A 135 19.16 -15.26 9.30
N VAL A 136 18.82 -14.02 9.61
CA VAL A 136 19.28 -13.32 10.82
C VAL A 136 18.61 -13.89 12.09
N THR A 137 17.29 -14.07 12.07
CA THR A 137 16.53 -14.56 13.23
C THR A 137 16.92 -15.98 13.60
N TYR A 138 17.04 -16.89 12.63
CA TYR A 138 17.37 -18.29 12.93
C TYR A 138 18.85 -18.50 13.25
N ARG A 139 19.78 -17.69 12.70
CA ARG A 139 21.19 -17.73 13.12
C ARG A 139 21.43 -17.28 14.56
N GLY A 140 20.51 -16.51 15.14
CA GLY A 140 20.58 -16.06 16.53
C GLY A 140 20.07 -17.07 17.56
N SER A 141 19.33 -18.10 17.14
CA SER A 141 18.75 -19.12 18.03
C SER A 141 19.66 -20.35 18.25
N GLU A 142 20.76 -20.44 17.51
CA GLU A 142 21.77 -21.52 17.62
C GLU A 142 23.04 -21.05 18.37
N ARG A 143 22.98 -19.90 19.07
CA ARG A 143 24.05 -19.40 19.96
C ARG A 143 23.53 -19.30 21.38
#